data_AF-A0A1T4L9V3-F1
#
_entry.id   AF-A0A1T4L9V3-F1
#
_cell.length_a   1.000
_cell.length_b   1.000
_cell.length_c   1.000
_cell.angle_alpha   90.00
_cell.angle_beta   90.00
_cell.angle_gamma   90.00
#
_symmetry.space_group_name_H-M   'P 1'
#
loop_
_entity.id
_entity.type
_entity.pdbx_description
1 polymer ?
#
loop_
_entity_poly.entity_id
_entity_poly.type
_entity_poly.pdbx_seq_one_letter_code
_entity_poly.pdbx_strand_id
1 'polypeptide(L)'
;GHFLLCFISLVIFKYLLYTINKSLNDYGVIDKFTNKRTIEAIKSAQKFVKVVDGNVVDEIYIKNSENNSLIQDFELIKTIFNKFVQVI
;
A
#
# COMPACT_ATOMS: atom_id res chain seq x y z
N GLY A 1 16.66 20.00 -4.40
CA GLY A 1 15.27 19.65 -4.05
C GLY A 1 15.05 18.14 -3.90
N HIS A 2 15.40 17.34 -4.92
CA HIS A 2 15.04 15.91 -4.97
C HIS A 2 15.65 15.01 -3.89
N PHE A 3 16.86 15.30 -3.40
CA PHE A 3 17.51 14.49 -2.36
C PHE A 3 16.69 14.42 -1.05
N LEU A 4 16.20 15.57 -0.58
CA LEU A 4 15.39 15.65 0.63
C LEU A 4 14.07 14.88 0.48
N LEU A 5 13.42 14.99 -0.69
CA LEU A 5 12.20 14.26 -0.98
C LEU A 5 12.42 12.74 -0.99
N CYS A 6 13.50 12.27 -1.62
CA CYS A 6 13.87 10.85 -1.61
C CYS A 6 14.15 10.35 -0.19
N PHE A 7 14.86 11.15 0.61
CA PHE A 7 15.15 10.81 2.00
C PHE A 7 13.87 10.70 2.84
N ILE A 8 12.97 11.68 2.74
CA ILE A 8 11.68 11.66 3.44
C ILE A 8 10.84 10.45 3.00
N SER A 9 10.81 10.15 1.70
CA SER A 9 10.12 8.97 1.16
C SER A 9 10.64 7.65 1.76
N LEU A 10 11.96 7.50 1.89
CA LEU A 10 12.57 6.32 2.53
C LEU A 10 12.21 6.20 4.01
N VAL A 11 12.20 7.31 4.75
CA VAL A 11 11.82 7.33 6.16
C VAL A 11 10.35 6.92 6.33
N ILE A 12 9.45 7.51 5.54
CA ILE A 12 8.02 7.17 5.55
C ILE A 12 7.81 5.70 5.20
N PHE A 13 8.49 5.20 4.17
CA PHE A 13 8.38 3.81 3.74
C PHE A 13 8.83 2.83 4.83
N LYS A 14 9.96 3.12 5.49
CA LYS A 14 10.46 2.30 6.60
C LYS A 14 9.50 2.32 7.80
N TYR A 15 8.92 3.48 8.10
CA TYR A 15 7.94 3.62 9.17
C TYR A 15 6.63 2.86 8.88
N LEU A 16 6.14 2.94 7.65
CA LEU A 16 4.96 2.20 7.18
C LEU A 16 5.15 0.69 7.39
N LEU A 17 6.31 0.16 6.98
CA LEU A 17 6.61 -1.26 7.08
C LEU A 17 6.76 -1.73 8.54
N TYR A 18 7.34 -0.91 9.41
CA TYR A 18 7.36 -1.16 10.84
C TYR A 18 5.94 -1.22 11.41
N THR A 19 5.10 -0.27 11.04
CA THR A 19 3.73 -0.13 11.55
C THR A 19 2.85 -1.31 11.15
N ILE A 20 2.92 -1.73 9.88
CA ILE A 20 2.19 -2.91 9.38
C ILE A 20 2.59 -4.16 10.17
N ASN A 21 3.90 -4.41 10.28
CA ASN A 21 4.41 -5.59 10.99
C ASN A 21 4.09 -5.57 12.48
N LYS A 22 4.14 -4.40 13.13
CA LYS A 22 3.74 -4.26 14.53
C LYS A 22 2.26 -4.59 14.70
N SER A 23 1.40 -4.00 13.88
CA SER A 23 -0.05 -4.26 13.95
C SER A 23 -0.36 -5.74 13.72
N LEU A 24 0.28 -6.39 12.74
CA LEU A 24 0.10 -7.82 12.47
C LEU A 24 0.55 -8.68 13.65
N ASN A 25 1.68 -8.35 14.26
CA ASN A 25 2.19 -9.03 15.45
C ASN A 25 1.24 -8.86 16.65
N ASP A 26 0.65 -7.67 16.82
CA ASP A 26 -0.36 -7.41 17.87
C ASP A 26 -1.63 -8.28 17.66
N TYR A 27 -1.94 -8.66 16.43
CA TYR A 27 -3.01 -9.63 16.09
C TYR A 27 -2.53 -11.10 16.05
N GLY A 28 -1.30 -11.39 16.47
CA GLY A 28 -0.75 -12.76 16.54
C GLY A 28 -0.25 -13.33 15.21
N VAL A 29 -0.13 -12.51 14.16
CA VAL A 29 0.40 -12.93 12.86
C VAL A 29 1.93 -12.90 12.89
N ILE A 30 2.55 -14.08 12.73
CA ILE A 30 4.01 -14.27 12.75
C ILE A 30 4.64 -13.89 11.39
N ASP A 31 3.85 -13.94 10.32
CA ASP A 31 4.30 -13.62 8.98
C ASP A 31 4.60 -12.12 8.81
N LYS A 32 5.77 -11.81 8.25
CA LYS A 32 6.30 -10.44 8.17
C LYS A 32 6.20 -9.90 6.75
N PHE A 33 5.66 -8.69 6.63
CA PHE A 33 5.75 -7.91 5.42
C PHE A 33 7.20 -7.47 5.17
N THR A 34 7.74 -7.90 4.03
CA THR A 34 9.07 -7.50 3.54
C THR A 34 8.96 -6.26 2.65
N ASN A 35 10.08 -5.57 2.41
CA ASN A 35 10.14 -4.44 1.47
C ASN A 35 9.57 -4.82 0.10
N LYS A 36 9.96 -6.01 -0.40
CA LYS A 36 9.53 -6.53 -1.70
C LYS A 36 8.01 -6.76 -1.73
N ARG A 37 7.46 -7.48 -0.75
CA ARG A 37 6.02 -7.75 -0.65
C ARG A 37 5.20 -6.47 -0.55
N THR A 38 5.68 -5.50 0.23
CA THR A 38 5.03 -4.18 0.38
C THR A 38 5.03 -3.41 -0.93
N ILE A 39 6.16 -3.38 -1.65
CA ILE A 39 6.25 -2.72 -2.96
C ILE A 39 5.35 -3.41 -3.99
N GLU A 40 5.32 -4.75 -3.99
CA GLU A 40 4.47 -5.53 -4.89
C GLU A 40 2.97 -5.32 -4.60
N ALA A 41 2.58 -5.24 -3.32
CA ALA A 41 1.22 -4.91 -2.91
C ALA A 41 0.82 -3.45 -3.24
N ILE A 42 1.75 -2.50 -3.17
CA ILE A 42 1.47 -1.11 -3.59
C ILE A 42 1.36 -1.03 -5.12
N LYS A 43 2.20 -1.78 -5.85
CA LYS A 43 2.12 -1.84 -7.32
C LYS A 43 0.86 -2.54 -7.81
N SER A 44 0.34 -3.54 -7.08
CA SER A 44 -0.93 -4.18 -7.42
C SER A 44 -2.13 -3.22 -7.25
N ALA A 45 -1.97 -2.15 -6.48
CA ALA A 45 -2.96 -1.09 -6.35
C ALA A 45 -3.02 -0.13 -7.55
N GLN A 46 -2.21 -0.33 -8.59
CA GLN A 46 -2.26 0.47 -9.81
C GLN A 46 -3.64 0.33 -10.47
N LYS A 47 -4.45 1.38 -10.32
CA LYS A 47 -5.60 1.66 -11.18
C LYS A 47 -5.12 2.37 -12.43
N PHE A 48 -5.53 1.89 -13.60
CA PHE A 48 -5.60 2.75 -14.77
C PHE A 48 -6.87 3.59 -14.64
N VAL A 49 -6.70 4.90 -14.44
CA VAL A 49 -7.78 5.87 -14.46
C VAL A 49 -7.84 6.44 -15.88
N LYS A 50 -8.85 6.07 -16.65
CA LYS A 50 -9.09 6.67 -17.96
C LYS A 50 -9.85 7.97 -17.76
N VAL A 51 -9.16 9.10 -17.94
CA VAL A 51 -9.75 10.44 -17.87
C VAL A 51 -10.11 10.87 -19.28
N VAL A 52 -11.36 11.24 -19.51
CA VAL A 52 -11.84 11.90 -20.74
C VAL A 52 -12.54 13.18 -20.33
N ASP A 53 -12.12 14.32 -20.90
CA ASP A 53 -12.64 15.66 -20.59
C ASP A 53 -12.72 15.99 -19.09
N GLY A 54 -11.64 15.69 -18.36
CA GLY A 54 -11.51 16.03 -16.94
C GLY A 54 -12.37 15.20 -15.98
N ASN A 55 -13.21 14.32 -16.50
CA ASN A 55 -14.01 13.39 -15.70
C ASN A 55 -13.40 11.99 -15.72
N VAL A 56 -13.43 11.31 -14.58
CA VAL A 56 -13.02 9.91 -14.47
C VAL A 56 -14.11 9.04 -15.09
N VAL A 57 -13.85 8.49 -16.28
CA VAL A 57 -14.84 7.74 -17.05
C VAL A 57 -14.71 6.23 -16.83
N ASP A 58 -13.52 5.75 -16.48
CA ASP A 58 -13.27 4.32 -16.27
C ASP A 58 -12.21 4.09 -15.18
N GLU A 59 -12.56 3.24 -14.21
CA GLU A 59 -11.64 2.72 -13.20
C GLU A 59 -11.28 1.27 -13.54
N ILE A 60 -10.23 1.09 -14.35
CA ILE A 60 -9.72 -0.25 -14.63
C ILE A 60 -8.73 -0.58 -13.51
N TYR A 61 -9.22 -1.25 -12.47
CA TYR A 61 -8.34 -1.99 -11.58
C TYR A 61 -7.62 -3.02 -12.43
N ILE A 62 -6.28 -3.05 -12.40
CA ILE A 62 -5.54 -4.18 -12.95
C ILE A 62 -5.86 -5.37 -12.05
N LYS A 63 -6.98 -6.04 -12.32
CA LYS A 63 -7.27 -7.37 -11.78
C LYS A 63 -6.27 -8.31 -12.43
N ASN A 64 -5.08 -8.37 -11.85
CA ASN A 64 -4.18 -9.50 -12.07
C ASN A 64 -4.90 -10.71 -11.44
N SER A 65 -5.70 -11.41 -12.24
CA SER A 65 -6.44 -12.61 -11.79
C SER A 65 -5.51 -13.71 -11.23
N GLU A 66 -4.20 -13.56 -11.45
CA GLU A 66 -3.15 -14.46 -10.97
C GLU A 66 -2.62 -14.13 -9.56
N ASN A 67 -3.03 -13.03 -8.91
CA ASN A 67 -2.38 -12.57 -7.67
C ASN A 67 -3.33 -12.07 -6.56
N ASN A 68 -4.35 -12.86 -6.22
CA ASN A 68 -5.28 -12.59 -5.11
C ASN A 68 -4.58 -12.29 -3.77
N SER A 69 -3.42 -12.91 -3.50
CA SER A 69 -2.62 -12.66 -2.30
C SER A 69 -2.14 -11.20 -2.19
N LEU A 70 -1.68 -10.61 -3.31
CA LEU A 70 -1.19 -9.23 -3.33
C LEU A 70 -2.31 -8.20 -3.19
N ILE A 71 -3.54 -8.54 -3.59
CA ILE A 71 -4.71 -7.69 -3.42
C ILE A 71 -5.15 -7.72 -1.95
N GLN A 72 -5.15 -8.89 -1.32
CA GLN A 72 -5.42 -9.02 0.12
C GLN A 72 -4.40 -8.27 0.95
N ASP A 73 -3.11 -8.38 0.60
CA ASP A 73 -2.02 -7.63 1.23
C ASP A 73 -2.25 -6.12 1.13
N PHE A 74 -2.69 -5.62 -0.03
CA PHE A 74 -3.01 -4.21 -0.21
C PHE A 74 -4.19 -3.76 0.67
N GLU A 75 -5.29 -4.53 0.71
CA GLU A 75 -6.44 -4.22 1.56
C GLU A 75 -6.07 -4.25 3.06
N LEU A 76 -5.15 -5.13 3.46
CA LEU A 76 -4.64 -5.21 4.83
C LEU A 76 -3.83 -3.96 5.18
N ILE A 77 -2.91 -3.56 4.29
CA ILE A 77 -2.13 -2.31 4.42
C ILE A 77 -3.08 -1.12 4.53
N LYS A 78 -4.07 -1.01 3.65
CA LYS A 78 -5.07 0.07 3.64
C LYS A 78 -5.88 0.13 4.92
N THR A 79 -6.31 -1.02 5.44
CA THR A 79 -7.08 -1.09 6.69
C THR A 79 -6.25 -0.62 7.88
N ILE A 80 -4.99 -1.08 7.98
CA ILE A 80 -4.07 -0.62 9.02
C ILE A 80 -3.86 0.89 8.88
N PHE A 81 -3.57 1.36 7.68
CA PHE A 81 -3.33 2.79 7.44
C PHE A 81 -4.53 3.67 7.80
N ASN A 82 -5.74 3.27 7.45
CA ASN A 82 -6.96 3.99 7.81
C ASN A 82 -7.19 4.06 9.33
N LYS A 83 -6.88 2.99 10.07
CA LYS A 83 -6.92 3.03 11.54
C LYS A 83 -5.90 4.02 12.11
N PHE A 84 -4.73 4.16 11.50
CA PHE A 84 -3.71 5.12 11.95
C PHE A 84 -4.10 6.57 11.63
N VAL A 85 -4.68 6.83 10.46
CA VAL A 85 -5.08 8.19 10.06
C VAL A 85 -6.29 8.71 10.85
N GLN A 86 -7.20 7.86 11.30
CA GLN A 86 -8.33 8.27 12.15
C GLN A 86 -7.94 8.63 13.59
N VAL A 87 -6.71 8.33 14.02
CA VAL A 87 -6.20 8.60 15.37
C VAL A 87 -5.44 9.93 15.45
N ILE A 88 -5.23 10.61 14.32
CA ILE A 88 -4.65 11.96 14.22
C ILE A 88 -5.76 12.96 13.89
#